data_AF-X1IFA3-F1
#
_entry.id   AF-X1IFA3-F1
#
_cell.length_a   1.000
_cell.length_b   1.000
_cell.length_c   1.000
_cell.angle_alpha   90.00
_cell.angle_beta   90.00
_cell.angle_gamma   90.00
#
_symmetry.space_group_name_H-M   'P 1'
#
loop_
_entity.id
_entity.type
_entity.pdbx_description
1 polymer ?
#
loop_
_entity_poly.entity_id
_entity_poly.type
_entity_poly.pdbx_seq_one_letter_code
_entity_poly.pdbx_strand_id
1 'polypeptide(L)'
;MSIVKYFDSYDSRIVYLLLFLIVTIPLLSPMGLPISVSPSTVTYYDVIDALGPDDLVLVVLDTEFSGYMEIQSGIIASMRVMVEREAKMCVAVSHPEATGIPELVFAAIRESMEEHGYTYGEDYVILGYVFPNEAAVASAAQDWQGVIHNDFYGQSTEGT
;
A
#
# COMPACT_ATOMS: atom_id res chain seq x y z
N MET A 1 28.88 21.22 33.57
CA MET A 1 27.90 22.19 33.02
C MET A 1 26.78 21.38 32.39
N SER A 2 25.53 21.51 32.83
CA SER A 2 24.45 20.62 32.40
C SER A 2 24.13 20.83 30.91
N ILE A 3 24.01 19.74 30.14
CA ILE A 3 23.67 19.73 28.70
C ILE A 3 22.46 20.62 28.39
N VAL A 4 21.49 20.66 29.31
CA VAL A 4 20.26 21.46 29.18
C VAL A 4 20.54 22.96 29.14
N LYS A 5 21.50 23.47 29.94
CA LYS A 5 21.87 24.90 29.93
C LYS A 5 22.65 25.32 28.68
N TYR A 6 23.30 24.37 28.00
CA TYR A 6 24.02 24.64 26.75
C TYR A 6 23.04 24.91 25.60
N PHE A 7 21.96 24.11 25.51
CA PHE A 7 20.89 24.29 24.51
C PHE A 7 20.06 25.57 24.71
N ASP A 8 19.87 26.03 25.96
CA ASP A 8 19.10 27.25 26.29
C ASP A 8 19.81 28.56 25.85
N SER A 9 21.12 28.49 25.60
CA SER A 9 21.94 29.65 25.22
C SER A 9 22.26 29.75 23.72
N TYR A 10 21.81 28.78 22.91
CA TYR A 10 22.20 28.69 21.51
C TYR A 10 21.23 29.44 20.58
N ASP A 11 21.78 30.06 19.54
CA ASP A 11 20.97 30.71 18.52
C ASP A 11 20.26 29.65 17.67
N SER A 12 18.92 29.64 17.74
CA SER A 12 18.08 28.68 17.01
C SER A 12 18.32 28.74 15.49
N ARG A 13 18.76 29.89 14.95
CA ARG A 13 19.10 30.04 13.53
C ARG A 13 20.24 29.11 13.09
N ILE A 14 21.22 28.88 13.97
CA ILE A 14 22.35 27.98 13.68
C ILE A 14 21.87 26.53 13.63
N VAL A 15 20.98 26.14 14.54
CA VAL A 15 20.38 24.80 14.56
C VAL A 15 19.57 24.56 13.29
N TYR A 16 18.73 25.51 12.88
CA TYR A 16 17.96 25.40 11.64
C TYR A 16 18.86 25.38 10.39
N LEU A 17 19.95 26.13 10.37
CA LEU A 17 20.93 26.10 9.27
C LEU A 17 21.62 24.73 9.19
N LEU A 18 22.04 24.16 10.32
CA LEU A 18 22.64 22.84 10.36
C LEU A 18 21.65 21.75 9.93
N LEU A 19 20.40 21.82 10.40
CA LEU A 19 19.34 20.91 9.98
C LEU A 19 19.09 21.02 8.48
N PHE A 20 19.01 22.25 7.95
CA PHE A 20 18.87 22.50 6.52
C PHE A 20 20.01 21.85 5.73
N LEU A 21 21.26 22.06 6.12
CA LEU A 21 22.41 21.44 5.45
C LEU A 21 22.38 19.91 5.55
N ILE A 22 22.06 19.35 6.73
CA ILE A 22 21.96 17.90 6.96
C ILE A 22 20.88 17.26 6.08
N VAL A 23 19.77 17.94 5.80
CA VAL A 23 18.70 17.44 4.94
C VAL A 23 19.01 17.69 3.45
N THR A 24 19.53 18.87 3.10
CA THR A 24 19.82 19.26 1.71
C THR A 24 20.97 18.48 1.10
N ILE A 25 22.03 18.17 1.86
CA ILE A 25 23.19 17.45 1.33
C ILE A 25 22.80 16.05 0.79
N PRO A 26 22.10 15.18 1.55
CA PRO A 26 21.63 13.88 1.04
C PRO A 26 20.62 13.99 -0.11
N LEU A 27 19.82 15.07 -0.16
CA LEU A 27 18.89 15.33 -1.26
C LEU A 27 19.62 15.66 -2.58
N LEU A 28 20.69 16.45 -2.53
CA LEU A 28 21.48 16.82 -3.71
C LEU A 28 22.49 15.74 -4.11
N SER A 29 22.99 14.97 -3.13
CA SER A 29 23.96 13.90 -3.33
C SER A 29 23.53 12.68 -2.51
N PRO A 30 22.73 11.78 -3.10
CA PRO A 30 22.27 10.57 -2.43
C PRO A 30 23.46 9.74 -1.96
N MET A 31 23.62 9.58 -0.65
CA MET A 31 24.77 8.90 -0.05
C MET A 31 24.71 7.37 -0.15
N GLY A 32 23.69 6.81 -0.82
CA GLY A 32 23.56 5.37 -1.06
C GLY A 32 23.62 4.53 0.21
N LEU A 33 22.95 4.98 1.28
CA LEU A 33 22.95 4.24 2.54
C LEU A 33 22.43 2.80 2.31
N PRO A 34 23.10 1.78 2.88
CA PRO A 34 22.67 0.41 2.68
C PRO A 34 21.29 0.20 3.30
N ILE A 35 20.31 -0.15 2.47
CA ILE A 35 18.98 -0.52 2.92
C ILE A 35 19.03 -2.01 3.27
N SER A 36 18.90 -2.32 4.56
CA SER A 36 18.80 -3.70 5.01
C SER A 36 17.40 -4.24 4.76
N VAL A 37 17.30 -5.38 4.09
CA VAL A 37 16.03 -6.11 3.96
C VAL A 37 15.77 -6.89 5.25
N SER A 38 14.62 -6.67 5.88
CA SER A 38 14.26 -7.38 7.10
C SER A 38 13.84 -8.83 6.79
N PRO A 39 14.01 -9.79 7.71
CA PRO A 39 13.49 -11.16 7.52
C PRO A 39 12.00 -11.19 7.19
N SER A 40 11.20 -10.32 7.83
CA SER A 40 9.76 -10.21 7.56
C SER A 40 9.46 -9.76 6.14
N THR A 41 10.28 -8.87 5.57
CA THR A 41 10.16 -8.42 4.18
C THR A 41 10.45 -9.57 3.21
N VAL A 42 11.47 -10.39 3.50
CA VAL A 42 11.78 -11.58 2.70
C VAL A 42 10.64 -12.58 2.76
N THR A 43 10.15 -12.92 3.96
CA THR A 43 9.00 -13.83 4.11
C THR A 43 7.76 -13.30 3.36
N TYR A 44 7.47 -12.01 3.47
CA TYR A 44 6.35 -11.41 2.75
C TYR A 44 6.51 -11.54 1.23
N TYR A 45 7.70 -11.25 0.69
CA TYR A 45 8.00 -11.42 -0.73
C TYR A 45 7.87 -12.88 -1.18
N ASP A 46 8.45 -13.82 -0.44
CA ASP A 46 8.40 -15.26 -0.79
C ASP A 46 6.95 -15.77 -0.85
N VAL A 47 6.05 -15.26 0.01
CA VAL A 47 4.62 -15.63 -0.02
C VAL A 47 3.93 -15.11 -1.28
N ILE A 48 4.14 -13.85 -1.65
CA ILE A 48 3.53 -13.29 -2.88
C ILE A 48 4.17 -13.85 -4.15
N ASP A 49 5.46 -14.20 -4.10
CA ASP A 49 6.21 -14.76 -5.24
C ASP A 49 5.81 -16.21 -5.54
N ALA A 50 5.28 -16.93 -4.55
CA ALA A 50 4.79 -18.30 -4.68
C ALA A 50 3.36 -18.40 -5.24
N LEU A 51 2.67 -17.27 -5.45
CA LEU A 51 1.34 -17.24 -6.05
C LEU A 51 1.35 -17.77 -7.49
N GLY A 52 0.18 -18.19 -7.96
CA GLY A 52 -0.06 -18.57 -9.34
C GLY A 52 -1.47 -18.20 -9.85
N PRO A 53 -1.80 -18.62 -11.09
CA PRO A 53 -3.05 -18.22 -11.77
C PRO A 53 -4.35 -18.64 -11.08
N ASP A 54 -4.29 -19.69 -10.25
CA ASP A 54 -5.45 -20.22 -9.51
C ASP A 54 -5.65 -19.53 -8.15
N ASP A 55 -4.73 -18.65 -7.74
CA ASP A 55 -4.79 -17.96 -6.45
C ASP A 55 -5.62 -16.68 -6.52
N LEU A 56 -6.36 -16.41 -5.44
CA LEU A 56 -7.12 -15.18 -5.23
C LEU A 56 -6.61 -14.46 -3.99
N VAL A 57 -6.18 -13.20 -4.17
CA VAL A 57 -5.63 -12.37 -3.10
C VAL A 57 -6.61 -11.28 -2.70
N LEU A 58 -6.96 -11.24 -1.42
CA LEU A 58 -7.65 -10.10 -0.83
C LEU A 58 -6.63 -9.04 -0.40
N VAL A 59 -6.58 -7.93 -1.13
CA VAL A 59 -5.69 -6.80 -0.84
C VAL A 59 -6.49 -5.72 -0.12
N VAL A 60 -6.21 -5.50 1.16
CA VAL A 60 -6.83 -4.41 1.93
C VAL A 60 -5.82 -3.29 2.12
N LEU A 61 -6.10 -2.13 1.53
CA LEU A 61 -5.29 -0.94 1.72
C LEU A 61 -5.72 -0.25 3.02
N ASP A 62 -4.95 -0.50 4.08
CA ASP A 62 -5.16 0.10 5.40
C ASP A 62 -4.40 1.43 5.55
N THR A 63 -4.81 2.40 4.75
CA THR A 63 -4.20 3.73 4.71
C THR A 63 -5.24 4.77 4.29
N GLU A 64 -4.95 6.03 4.63
CA GLU A 64 -5.59 7.21 4.03
C GLU A 64 -4.67 7.84 2.97
N PHE A 65 -5.10 8.91 2.31
CA PHE A 65 -4.35 9.49 1.19
C PHE A 65 -3.00 10.11 1.62
N SER A 66 -2.91 10.65 2.85
CA SER A 66 -1.66 11.15 3.42
C SER A 66 -0.65 10.01 3.57
N GLY A 67 -1.05 8.90 4.20
CA GLY A 67 -0.21 7.73 4.41
C GLY A 67 0.21 7.05 3.11
N TYR A 68 -0.66 7.06 2.10
CA TYR A 68 -0.36 6.47 0.79
C TYR A 68 0.92 7.04 0.17
N MET A 69 1.13 8.35 0.28
CA MET A 69 2.33 8.99 -0.30
C MET A 69 3.64 8.48 0.31
N GLU A 70 3.59 7.92 1.52
CA GLU A 70 4.74 7.35 2.22
C GLU A 70 4.95 5.87 1.88
N ILE A 71 3.87 5.11 1.64
CA ILE A 71 3.91 3.64 1.49
C ILE A 71 3.64 3.13 0.05
N GLN A 72 3.26 4.01 -0.88
CA GLN A 72 2.83 3.64 -2.23
C GLN A 72 3.82 2.74 -2.99
N SER A 73 5.12 2.92 -2.81
CA SER A 73 6.15 2.12 -3.49
C SER A 73 6.06 0.64 -3.11
N GLY A 74 5.76 0.33 -1.86
CA GLY A 74 5.53 -1.03 -1.38
C GLY A 74 4.26 -1.63 -1.98
N ILE A 75 3.16 -0.88 -1.97
CA ILE A 75 1.88 -1.33 -2.53
C ILE A 75 2.01 -1.64 -4.03
N ILE A 76 2.60 -0.72 -4.79
CA ILE A 76 2.84 -0.87 -6.23
C ILE A 76 3.72 -2.09 -6.51
N ALA A 77 4.81 -2.26 -5.75
CA ALA A 77 5.70 -3.41 -5.92
C ALA A 77 4.99 -4.73 -5.62
N SER A 78 4.24 -4.82 -4.52
CA SER A 78 3.49 -6.02 -4.14
C SER A 78 2.45 -6.41 -5.20
N MET A 79 1.63 -5.44 -5.62
CA MET A 79 0.58 -5.72 -6.61
C MET A 79 1.16 -6.02 -7.99
N ARG A 80 2.31 -5.43 -8.36
CA ARG A 80 3.00 -5.81 -9.59
C ARG A 80 3.47 -7.27 -9.56
N VAL A 81 4.05 -7.74 -8.44
CA VAL A 81 4.43 -9.15 -8.29
C VAL A 81 3.21 -10.06 -8.40
N MET A 82 2.08 -9.68 -7.80
CA MET A 82 0.83 -10.46 -7.94
C MET A 82 0.38 -10.58 -9.40
N VAL A 83 0.50 -9.49 -10.19
CA VAL A 83 0.22 -9.47 -11.63
C VAL A 83 1.20 -10.34 -12.42
N GLU A 84 2.50 -10.24 -12.14
CA GLU A 84 3.55 -11.06 -12.76
C GLU A 84 3.39 -12.56 -12.44
N ARG A 85 2.65 -12.89 -11.37
CA ARG A 85 2.27 -14.26 -10.99
C ARG A 85 0.89 -14.68 -11.49
N GLU A 86 0.22 -13.83 -12.26
CA GLU A 86 -1.11 -14.05 -12.83
C GLU A 86 -2.21 -14.31 -11.76
N ALA A 87 -1.95 -13.93 -10.49
CA ALA A 87 -2.89 -14.12 -9.39
C ALA A 87 -4.05 -13.11 -9.45
N LYS A 88 -5.27 -13.57 -9.12
CA LYS A 88 -6.46 -12.72 -9.09
C LYS A 88 -6.47 -11.84 -7.85
N MET A 89 -7.08 -10.65 -7.95
CA MET A 89 -7.08 -9.67 -6.85
C MET A 89 -8.47 -9.10 -6.54
N CYS A 90 -8.85 -9.14 -5.26
CA CYS A 90 -9.96 -8.35 -4.71
C CYS A 90 -9.37 -7.21 -3.88
N VAL A 91 -9.55 -5.96 -4.31
CA VAL A 91 -8.95 -4.80 -3.64
C VAL A 91 -10.01 -4.05 -2.84
N ALA A 92 -9.77 -3.88 -1.54
CA ALA A 92 -10.62 -3.13 -0.63
C ALA A 92 -9.82 -2.03 0.09
N VAL A 93 -10.53 -1.08 0.68
CA VAL A 93 -9.94 -0.04 1.53
C VAL A 93 -10.61 -0.01 2.90
N SER A 94 -9.85 0.37 3.92
CA SER A 94 -10.33 0.49 5.31
C SER A 94 -10.64 1.93 5.73
N HIS A 95 -10.38 2.91 4.85
CA HIS A 95 -10.61 4.33 5.13
C HIS A 95 -11.45 4.97 4.01
N PRO A 96 -12.45 5.83 4.33
CA PRO A 96 -13.34 6.40 3.31
C PRO A 96 -12.59 7.28 2.29
N GLU A 97 -11.53 7.97 2.72
CA GLU A 97 -10.71 8.83 1.87
C GLU A 97 -9.81 8.06 0.89
N ALA A 98 -9.68 6.74 1.07
CA ALA A 98 -8.78 5.88 0.30
C ALA A 98 -9.43 5.28 -0.94
N THR A 99 -10.73 5.51 -1.17
CA THR A 99 -11.51 4.87 -2.24
C THR A 99 -10.95 5.13 -3.66
N GLY A 100 -10.23 6.23 -3.88
CA GLY A 100 -9.54 6.51 -5.15
C GLY A 100 -8.13 5.92 -5.29
N ILE A 101 -7.54 5.39 -4.21
CA ILE A 101 -6.16 4.85 -4.23
C ILE A 101 -6.02 3.61 -5.13
N PRO A 102 -6.93 2.62 -5.12
CA PRO A 102 -6.78 1.44 -5.98
C PRO A 102 -6.58 1.79 -7.47
N GLU A 103 -7.31 2.78 -7.99
CA GLU A 103 -7.14 3.24 -9.38
C GLU A 103 -5.74 3.84 -9.63
N LEU A 104 -5.18 4.59 -8.67
CA LEU A 104 -3.83 5.13 -8.78
C LEU A 104 -2.79 4.02 -8.83
N VAL A 105 -2.97 2.97 -8.02
CA VAL A 105 -2.05 1.82 -8.00
C VAL A 105 -2.15 1.05 -9.30
N PHE A 106 -3.36 0.73 -9.79
CA PHE A 106 -3.53 0.05 -11.07
C PHE A 106 -3.00 0.87 -12.25
N ALA A 107 -3.15 2.21 -12.22
CA ALA A 107 -2.54 3.07 -13.22
C ALA A 107 -1.00 2.99 -13.21
N ALA A 108 -0.38 2.85 -12.02
CA ALA A 108 1.07 2.73 -11.90
C ALA A 108 1.62 1.37 -12.38
N ILE A 109 0.81 0.31 -12.34
CA ILE A 109 1.20 -1.04 -12.81
C ILE A 109 0.55 -1.43 -14.15
N ARG A 110 -0.07 -0.47 -14.84
CA ARG A 110 -0.87 -0.68 -16.05
C ARG A 110 -0.14 -1.48 -17.14
N GLU A 111 1.13 -1.16 -17.38
CA GLU A 111 1.94 -1.85 -18.40
C GLU A 111 2.08 -3.34 -18.10
N SER A 112 2.32 -3.69 -16.82
CA SER A 112 2.39 -5.08 -16.38
C SER A 112 1.04 -5.78 -16.48
N MET A 113 -0.06 -5.10 -16.15
CA MET A 113 -1.41 -5.63 -16.32
C MET A 113 -1.75 -5.91 -17.79
N GLU A 114 -1.39 -4.99 -18.70
CA GLU A 114 -1.61 -5.14 -20.14
C GLU A 114 -0.77 -6.28 -20.72
N GLU A 115 0.46 -6.48 -20.26
CA GLU A 115 1.33 -7.60 -20.65
C GLU A 115 0.74 -8.97 -20.25
N HIS A 116 0.08 -9.04 -19.09
CA HIS A 116 -0.50 -10.27 -18.54
C HIS A 116 -2.01 -10.40 -18.83
N GLY A 117 -2.60 -9.49 -19.59
CA GLY A 117 -3.99 -9.57 -20.04
C GLY A 117 -5.06 -9.33 -18.95
N TYR A 118 -4.71 -8.65 -17.85
CA TYR A 118 -5.62 -8.44 -16.73
C TYR A 118 -6.85 -7.62 -17.12
N THR A 119 -8.02 -8.16 -16.82
CA THR A 119 -9.32 -7.55 -17.12
C THR A 119 -10.15 -7.34 -15.85
N TYR A 120 -10.75 -6.15 -15.72
CA TYR A 120 -11.64 -5.83 -14.60
C TYR A 120 -12.87 -6.75 -14.58
N GLY A 121 -13.22 -7.28 -13.42
CA GLY A 121 -14.32 -8.22 -13.24
C GLY A 121 -13.96 -9.68 -13.51
N GLU A 122 -12.80 -9.95 -14.12
CA GLU A 122 -12.31 -11.32 -14.37
C GLU A 122 -11.07 -11.65 -13.53
N ASP A 123 -10.08 -10.77 -13.53
CA ASP A 123 -8.79 -10.95 -12.86
C ASP A 123 -8.63 -10.05 -11.64
N TYR A 124 -9.33 -8.90 -11.65
CA TYR A 124 -9.34 -8.02 -10.50
C TYR A 124 -10.65 -7.25 -10.33
N VAL A 125 -11.00 -6.93 -9.08
CA VAL A 125 -12.14 -6.09 -8.72
C VAL A 125 -11.78 -5.12 -7.61
N ILE A 126 -12.48 -3.99 -7.56
CA ILE A 126 -12.35 -3.00 -6.47
C ILE A 126 -13.64 -3.06 -5.66
N LEU A 127 -13.56 -3.48 -4.40
CA LEU A 127 -14.70 -3.60 -3.48
C LEU A 127 -15.07 -2.25 -2.84
N GLY A 128 -14.13 -1.31 -2.81
CA GLY A 128 -14.32 -0.02 -2.14
C GLY A 128 -14.15 -0.10 -0.62
N TYR A 129 -14.88 0.75 0.10
CA TYR A 129 -14.78 0.89 1.56
C TYR A 129 -15.64 -0.15 2.28
N VAL A 130 -15.05 -1.30 2.61
CA VAL A 130 -15.78 -2.46 3.16
C VAL A 130 -15.19 -3.02 4.46
N PHE A 131 -13.95 -2.65 4.83
CA PHE A 131 -13.29 -3.13 6.06
C PHE A 131 -12.86 -2.00 7.02
N PRO A 132 -13.81 -1.20 7.54
CA PRO A 132 -13.50 -0.05 8.39
C PRO A 132 -12.97 -0.40 9.79
N ASN A 133 -13.19 -1.63 10.27
CA ASN A 133 -12.81 -2.07 11.60
C ASN A 133 -12.85 -3.60 11.71
N GLU A 134 -12.37 -4.12 12.84
CA GLU A 134 -12.35 -5.56 13.14
C GLU A 134 -13.74 -6.21 13.10
N ALA A 135 -14.81 -5.51 13.47
CA ALA A 135 -16.16 -6.05 13.45
C ALA A 135 -16.68 -6.28 12.02
N ALA A 136 -16.37 -5.37 11.09
CA ALA A 136 -16.69 -5.55 9.67
C ALA A 136 -15.91 -6.72 9.06
N VAL A 137 -14.62 -6.86 9.40
CA VAL A 137 -13.80 -8.01 8.99
C VAL A 137 -14.38 -9.31 9.54
N ALA A 138 -14.74 -9.36 10.82
CA ALA A 138 -15.34 -10.54 11.44
C ALA A 138 -16.70 -10.90 10.80
N SER A 139 -17.52 -9.89 10.48
CA SER A 139 -18.81 -10.10 9.78
C SER A 139 -18.59 -10.67 8.38
N ALA A 140 -17.65 -10.13 7.60
CA ALA A 140 -17.36 -10.61 6.25
C ALA A 140 -16.75 -12.02 6.25
N ALA A 141 -15.99 -12.37 7.29
CA ALA A 141 -15.47 -13.72 7.47
C ALA A 141 -16.58 -14.75 7.81
N GLN A 142 -17.68 -14.31 8.42
CA GLN A 142 -18.84 -15.17 8.72
C GLN A 142 -19.79 -15.29 7.52
N ASP A 143 -20.07 -14.17 6.86
CA ASP A 143 -20.97 -14.09 5.72
C ASP A 143 -20.49 -13.00 4.77
N TRP A 144 -19.69 -13.40 3.78
CA TRP A 144 -19.12 -12.48 2.78
C TRP A 144 -20.22 -11.79 1.98
N GLN A 145 -21.17 -12.57 1.45
CA GLN A 145 -22.27 -12.08 0.63
C GLN A 145 -23.33 -11.34 1.46
N GLY A 146 -23.33 -11.47 2.78
CA GLY A 146 -24.13 -10.64 3.69
C GLY A 146 -23.56 -9.24 3.95
N VAL A 147 -22.28 -9.00 3.60
CA VAL A 147 -21.59 -7.72 3.81
C VAL A 147 -21.27 -7.02 2.50
N ILE A 148 -20.86 -7.77 1.47
CA ILE A 148 -20.35 -7.25 0.19
C ILE A 148 -21.27 -7.75 -0.92
N HIS A 149 -22.12 -6.86 -1.45
CA HIS A 149 -23.10 -7.18 -2.50
C HIS A 149 -22.75 -6.60 -3.86
N ASN A 150 -22.05 -5.47 -3.87
CA ASN A 150 -21.63 -4.78 -5.08
C ASN A 150 -20.19 -4.32 -4.90
N ASP A 151 -19.47 -4.29 -6.02
CA ASP A 151 -18.18 -3.66 -6.12
C ASP A 151 -18.31 -2.11 -6.11
N PHE A 152 -17.16 -1.43 -6.16
CA PHE A 152 -17.06 0.02 -6.15
C PHE A 152 -17.76 0.70 -7.33
N TYR A 153 -17.89 0.02 -8.48
CA TYR A 153 -18.58 0.54 -9.67
C TYR A 153 -20.05 0.11 -9.74
N GLY A 154 -20.56 -0.60 -8.74
CA GLY A 154 -21.95 -1.05 -8.66
C GLY A 154 -22.24 -2.34 -9.41
N GLN A 155 -21.21 -3.12 -9.79
CA GLN A 155 -21.40 -4.47 -10.33
C GLN A 155 -21.65 -5.44 -9.18
N SER A 156 -22.62 -6.34 -9.35
CA SER A 156 -22.96 -7.31 -8.31
C SER A 156 -21.83 -8.32 -8.10
N THR A 157 -21.55 -8.62 -6.83
CA THR A 157 -20.60 -9.67 -6.42
C THR A 157 -21.29 -11.00 -6.12
N GLU A 158 -22.61 -11.11 -6.35
CA GLU A 158 -23.36 -12.33 -6.10
C GLU A 158 -22.83 -13.50 -6.95
N GLY A 159 -22.58 -14.64 -6.30
CA GLY A 159 -22.07 -15.85 -6.96
C GLY A 159 -20.54 -15.97 -7.04
N THR A 160 -19.81 -15.00 -6.46
CA THR A 160 -18.39 -15.15 -6.06
C THR A 160 -18.26 -15.78 -4.69
#